data_AF-A0AA86VNQ1-F1
#
_entry.id   AF-A0AA86VNQ1-F1
#
_cell.length_a   1.000
_cell.length_b   1.000
_cell.length_c   1.000
_cell.angle_alpha   90.00
_cell.angle_beta   90.00
_cell.angle_gamma   90.00
#
_symmetry.space_group_name_H-M   'P 1'
#
loop_
_entity.id
_entity.type
_entity.pdbx_description
1 polymer ?
#
loop_
_entity_poly.entity_id
_entity_poly.type
_entity_poly.pdbx_seq_one_letter_code
_entity_poly.pdbx_strand_id
1 'polypeptide(L)'
;MVRGVETLKTVLQWPDYSSCYRRKKLFSVLSESGKTSSFIDDISIVKLYASESTNAIPVTSDDEALAKTIKEVKNDEVNFIWTRFSELRSYMKDAKGLYKRLIDTMGSRACENNFDNQEDSLLRAPAEVKEILARMDARIHNLYMSLPTNAQMIIFTGHEDTAFVRW
;
A
#
# COMPACT_ATOMS: atom_id res chain seq x y z
N MET A 1 -53.26 30.97 -26.13
CA MET A 1 -53.79 31.18 -24.77
C MET A 1 -52.81 30.55 -23.80
N VAL A 2 -52.28 31.37 -22.89
CA VAL A 2 -51.27 31.14 -21.82
C VAL A 2 -51.62 29.87 -21.00
N ARG A 3 -50.72 28.98 -20.58
CA ARG A 3 -49.64 29.07 -19.57
C ARG A 3 -48.64 27.93 -19.85
N GLY A 4 -47.32 28.10 -19.80
CA GLY A 4 -46.53 28.68 -18.73
C GLY A 4 -45.91 27.53 -17.93
N VAL A 5 -44.72 27.07 -18.34
CA VAL A 5 -43.88 26.18 -17.53
C VAL A 5 -42.68 27.00 -17.10
N GLU A 6 -42.84 27.72 -15.99
CA GLU A 6 -41.74 28.36 -15.27
C GLU A 6 -41.45 27.56 -14.00
N THR A 7 -40.22 27.03 -13.99
CA THR A 7 -39.24 27.17 -12.91
C THR A 7 -39.65 26.85 -11.46
N LEU A 8 -39.08 25.75 -10.95
CA LEU A 8 -38.47 25.75 -9.62
C LEU A 8 -37.02 25.27 -9.71
N LYS A 9 -36.14 26.20 -10.11
CA LYS A 9 -34.73 26.24 -9.70
C LYS A 9 -34.68 26.68 -8.24
N THR A 10 -34.63 25.76 -7.29
CA THR A 10 -34.08 25.90 -5.91
C THR A 10 -34.32 24.55 -5.22
N VAL A 11 -33.40 23.84 -4.57
CA VAL A 11 -32.10 24.15 -3.94
C VAL A 11 -31.23 22.89 -4.08
N LEU A 12 -30.42 22.80 -5.13
CA LEU A 12 -29.14 22.08 -5.07
C LEU A 12 -28.05 23.14 -5.07
N GLN A 13 -28.13 24.02 -4.08
CA GLN A 13 -26.96 24.75 -3.63
C GLN A 13 -26.18 23.78 -2.74
N TRP A 14 -25.52 22.82 -3.38
CA TRP A 14 -24.29 22.31 -2.79
C TRP A 14 -23.44 23.56 -2.55
N PRO A 15 -22.97 23.82 -1.32
CA PRO A 15 -22.03 24.90 -1.11
C PRO A 15 -20.91 24.73 -2.12
N ASP A 16 -20.53 25.80 -2.79
CA ASP A 16 -19.34 25.85 -3.63
C ASP A 16 -18.12 25.42 -2.78
N TYR A 17 -17.89 24.11 -2.68
CA TYR A 17 -16.62 23.53 -2.28
C TYR A 17 -15.70 23.48 -3.50
N SER A 18 -15.59 24.62 -4.19
CA SER A 18 -14.42 24.96 -4.99
C SER A 18 -13.31 25.51 -4.10
N SER A 19 -13.21 25.04 -2.85
CA SER A 19 -12.18 25.40 -1.89
C SER A 19 -11.18 24.24 -1.71
N CYS A 20 -10.01 24.40 -2.31
CA CYS A 20 -8.75 23.76 -1.96
C CYS A 20 -8.83 22.39 -1.24
N TYR A 21 -8.93 21.29 -2.00
CA TYR A 21 -8.51 19.98 -1.48
C TYR A 21 -7.02 20.04 -1.15
N ARG A 22 -6.68 20.49 0.07
CA ARG A 22 -5.34 20.29 0.62
C ARG A 22 -5.21 18.78 0.80
N ARG A 23 -4.34 18.17 -0.01
CA ARG A 23 -3.93 16.77 0.15
C ARG A 23 -3.42 16.62 1.57
N LYS A 24 -4.21 15.97 2.44
CA LYS A 24 -3.83 15.65 3.82
C LYS A 24 -3.37 14.21 3.87
N LYS A 25 -2.35 13.93 4.67
CA LYS A 25 -1.91 12.56 4.92
C LYS A 25 -3.00 11.83 5.71
N LEU A 26 -3.20 10.53 5.45
CA LEU A 26 -4.19 9.71 6.16
C LEU A 26 -4.04 9.83 7.68
N PHE A 27 -2.81 9.72 8.18
CA PHE A 27 -2.50 9.82 9.61
C PHE A 27 -2.83 11.19 10.22
N SER A 28 -2.66 12.27 9.45
CA SER A 28 -3.10 13.60 9.86
C SER A 28 -4.62 13.63 10.03
N VAL A 29 -5.38 13.09 9.07
CA VAL A 29 -6.85 13.03 9.15
C VAL A 29 -7.31 12.20 10.35
N LEU A 30 -6.68 11.05 10.60
CA LEU A 30 -6.96 10.21 11.77
C LEU A 30 -6.72 10.99 13.07
N SER A 31 -5.59 11.67 13.18
CA SER A 31 -5.28 12.45 14.37
C SER A 31 -6.21 13.64 14.61
N GLU A 32 -6.61 14.34 13.55
CA GLU A 32 -7.58 15.44 13.60
C GLU A 32 -8.96 14.95 14.08
N SER A 33 -9.29 13.69 13.79
CA SER A 33 -10.52 13.04 14.27
C SER A 33 -10.42 12.46 15.70
N GLY A 34 -9.30 12.69 16.38
CA GLY A 34 -9.04 12.15 17.72
C GLY A 34 -8.73 10.66 17.73
N LYS A 35 -8.39 10.07 16.57
CA LYS A 35 -8.00 8.66 16.45
C LYS A 35 -6.49 8.52 16.50
N THR A 36 -6.03 7.71 17.43
CA THR A 36 -4.63 7.30 17.55
C THR A 36 -4.28 6.26 16.49
N SER A 37 -3.05 6.30 16.02
CA SER A 37 -2.60 5.41 14.96
C SER A 37 -1.16 4.98 15.15
N SER A 38 -0.85 3.77 14.68
CA SER A 38 0.49 3.22 14.63
C SER A 38 0.88 2.91 13.20
N PHE A 39 2.07 3.36 12.80
CA PHE A 39 2.59 3.21 11.46
C PHE A 39 3.92 2.46 11.48
N ILE A 40 3.87 1.21 11.00
CA ILE A 40 4.96 0.23 11.06
C ILE A 40 5.47 -0.01 9.64
N ASP A 41 6.63 0.55 9.33
CA ASP A 41 7.24 0.48 8.00
C ASP A 41 8.76 0.73 8.08
N ASP A 42 9.47 0.66 6.96
CA ASP A 42 10.85 1.10 6.83
C ASP A 42 11.01 2.56 7.26
N ILE A 43 12.16 2.88 7.88
CA ILE A 43 12.46 4.19 8.43
C ILE A 43 12.30 5.34 7.42
N SER A 44 12.61 5.11 6.14
CA SER A 44 12.46 6.13 5.10
C SER A 44 10.99 6.48 4.88
N ILE A 45 10.12 5.46 4.86
CA ILE A 45 8.68 5.59 4.65
C ILE A 45 8.01 6.18 5.89
N VAL A 46 8.36 5.72 7.08
CA VAL A 46 7.84 6.24 8.34
C VAL A 46 8.11 7.74 8.46
N LYS A 47 9.34 8.18 8.18
CA LYS A 47 9.70 9.62 8.19
C LYS A 47 8.92 10.45 7.18
N LEU A 48 8.56 9.88 6.03
CA LEU A 48 7.82 10.56 4.98
C LEU A 48 6.34 10.74 5.31
N TYR A 49 5.69 9.72 5.89
CA TYR A 49 4.23 9.67 5.98
C TYR A 49 3.64 9.74 7.38
N ALA A 50 4.41 9.48 8.44
CA ALA A 50 3.90 9.67 9.81
C ALA A 50 3.50 11.14 10.06
N SER A 51 2.44 11.34 10.83
CA SER A 51 2.15 12.63 11.47
C SER A 51 2.75 12.67 12.88
N GLU A 52 2.87 13.87 13.46
CA GLU A 52 3.48 14.08 14.78
C GLU A 52 2.83 13.26 15.90
N SER A 53 1.54 12.99 15.78
CA SER A 53 0.70 12.24 16.73
C SER A 53 0.59 10.75 16.44
N THR A 54 1.28 10.23 15.41
CA THR A 54 1.28 8.81 15.05
C THR A 54 2.45 8.10 15.70
N ASN A 55 2.22 6.90 16.22
CA ASN A 55 3.28 6.01 16.69
C ASN A 55 4.08 5.50 15.48
N ALA A 56 5.15 6.22 15.16
CA ALA A 56 6.09 5.92 14.09
C ALA A 56 7.05 4.81 14.50
N ILE A 57 6.88 3.60 13.98
CA ILE A 57 7.64 2.41 14.38
C ILE A 57 8.47 1.91 13.18
N PRO A 58 9.74 2.32 13.06
CA PRO A 58 10.60 1.84 11.99
C PRO A 58 10.92 0.35 12.20
N VAL A 59 10.90 -0.42 11.12
CA VAL A 59 11.27 -1.84 11.11
C VAL A 59 12.21 -2.16 9.95
N THR A 60 12.98 -3.23 10.11
CA THR A 60 14.01 -3.67 9.14
C THR A 60 13.70 -5.01 8.48
N SER A 61 12.70 -5.74 8.98
CA SER A 61 12.28 -7.04 8.48
C SER A 61 10.80 -7.28 8.68
N ASP A 62 10.23 -8.21 7.93
CA ASP A 62 8.81 -8.55 8.00
C ASP A 62 8.46 -9.28 9.32
N ASP A 63 9.41 -10.01 9.90
CA ASP A 63 9.21 -10.67 11.20
C ASP A 63 9.20 -9.66 12.35
N GLU A 64 10.07 -8.64 12.27
CA GLU A 64 10.01 -7.49 13.18
C GLU A 64 8.69 -6.72 13.01
N ALA A 65 8.28 -6.47 11.76
CA ALA A 65 7.01 -5.82 11.45
C ALA A 65 5.82 -6.57 12.08
N LEU A 66 5.79 -7.90 11.94
CA LEU A 66 4.76 -8.74 12.56
C LEU A 66 4.78 -8.61 14.08
N ALA A 67 5.95 -8.74 14.72
CA ALA A 67 6.08 -8.66 16.18
C ALA A 67 5.61 -7.30 16.73
N LYS A 68 5.96 -6.20 16.06
CA LYS A 68 5.51 -4.85 16.43
C LYS A 68 4.01 -4.68 16.21
N THR A 69 3.47 -5.23 15.13
CA THR A 69 2.03 -5.17 14.84
C THR A 69 1.23 -5.89 15.92
N ILE A 70 1.64 -7.10 16.28
CA ILE A 70 0.99 -7.88 17.36
C ILE A 70 1.07 -7.12 18.70
N LYS A 71 2.17 -6.40 18.97
CA LYS A 71 2.28 -5.56 20.16
C LYS A 71 1.26 -4.41 20.12
N GLU A 72 1.13 -3.71 19.00
CA GLU A 72 0.19 -2.59 18.85
C GLU A 72 -1.27 -3.05 18.81
N VAL A 73 -1.57 -4.25 18.32
CA VAL A 73 -2.93 -4.83 18.38
C VAL A 73 -3.41 -5.01 19.81
N LYS A 74 -2.49 -5.23 20.76
CA LYS A 74 -2.79 -5.33 22.20
C LYS A 74 -2.80 -3.98 22.92
N ASN A 75 -2.57 -2.89 22.20
CA ASN A 75 -2.58 -1.55 22.75
C ASN A 75 -3.98 -0.95 22.59
N ASP A 76 -4.76 -0.94 23.67
CA ASP A 76 -6.13 -0.40 23.68
C ASP A 76 -6.19 1.11 23.35
N GLU A 77 -5.06 1.81 23.45
CA GLU A 77 -4.97 3.22 23.07
C GLU A 77 -4.89 3.42 21.57
N VAL A 78 -4.69 2.38 20.74
CA VAL A 78 -4.47 2.51 19.28
C VAL A 78 -5.75 2.14 18.51
N ASN A 79 -6.22 3.03 17.64
CA ASN A 79 -7.43 2.78 16.85
C ASN A 79 -7.15 2.27 15.43
N PHE A 80 -5.98 2.57 14.88
CA PHE A 80 -5.62 2.23 13.51
C PHE A 80 -4.17 1.78 13.42
N ILE A 81 -3.92 0.64 12.78
CA ILE A 81 -2.56 0.10 12.61
C ILE A 81 -2.33 -0.09 11.11
N TRP A 82 -1.23 0.47 10.62
CA TRP A 82 -0.74 0.21 9.28
C TRP A 82 0.61 -0.49 9.36
N THR A 83 0.71 -1.62 8.68
CA THR A 83 1.94 -2.43 8.61
C THR A 83 2.24 -2.78 7.16
N ARG A 84 3.49 -2.64 6.75
CA ARG A 84 3.96 -3.13 5.45
C ARG A 84 4.91 -4.33 5.60
N PHE A 85 4.61 -5.40 4.87
CA PHE A 85 5.55 -6.48 4.58
C PHE A 85 6.25 -6.20 3.26
N SER A 86 7.57 -6.25 3.28
CA SER A 86 8.46 -5.72 2.24
C SER A 86 9.20 -6.80 1.46
N GLU A 87 9.26 -8.03 1.96
CA GLU A 87 10.07 -9.11 1.40
C GLU A 87 9.76 -9.36 -0.09
N LEU A 88 8.48 -9.49 -0.44
CA LEU A 88 8.04 -9.70 -1.82
C LEU A 88 8.44 -8.55 -2.75
N ARG A 89 8.30 -7.30 -2.26
CA ARG A 89 8.68 -6.11 -3.03
C ARG A 89 10.18 -6.06 -3.25
N SER A 90 10.98 -6.33 -2.21
CA SER A 90 12.44 -6.34 -2.29
C SER A 90 12.92 -7.38 -3.31
N TYR A 91 12.38 -8.60 -3.26
CA TYR A 91 12.67 -9.64 -4.24
C TYR A 91 12.36 -9.20 -5.68
N MET A 92 11.18 -8.62 -5.92
CA MET A 92 10.80 -8.15 -7.25
C MET A 92 11.71 -7.03 -7.76
N LYS A 93 12.13 -6.11 -6.87
CA LYS A 93 13.04 -5.02 -7.22
C LYS A 93 14.41 -5.56 -7.61
N ASP A 94 14.93 -6.54 -6.88
CA ASP A 94 16.23 -7.15 -7.15
C ASP A 94 16.21 -7.96 -8.45
N ALA A 95 15.16 -8.76 -8.67
CA ALA A 95 14.96 -9.50 -9.92
C ALA A 95 14.88 -8.56 -11.13
N LYS A 96 14.12 -7.46 -11.04
CA LYS A 96 14.06 -6.42 -12.08
C LYS A 96 15.42 -5.74 -12.28
N GLY A 97 16.16 -5.47 -11.21
CA GLY A 97 17.49 -4.89 -11.26
C GLY A 97 18.52 -5.79 -11.96
N LEU A 98 18.46 -7.10 -11.69
CA LEU A 98 19.29 -8.11 -12.36
C LEU A 98 18.95 -8.20 -13.84
N TYR A 99 17.65 -8.28 -14.19
CA TYR A 99 17.21 -8.32 -15.58
C TYR A 99 17.64 -7.08 -16.36
N LYS A 100 17.50 -5.88 -15.78
CA LYS A 100 17.97 -4.63 -16.38
C LYS A 100 19.48 -4.65 -16.63
N ARG A 101 20.29 -5.08 -15.65
CA ARG A 101 21.75 -5.19 -15.81
C ARG A 101 22.14 -6.18 -16.90
N LEU A 102 21.41 -7.29 -17.03
CA LEU A 102 21.60 -8.28 -18.10
C LEU A 102 21.32 -7.67 -19.47
N ILE A 103 20.19 -6.97 -19.64
CA ILE A 103 19.89 -6.23 -20.86
C ILE A 103 20.95 -5.17 -21.15
N ASP A 104 21.36 -4.36 -20.17
CA ASP A 104 22.35 -3.30 -20.40
C ASP A 104 23.70 -3.87 -20.85
N THR A 105 24.08 -5.04 -20.32
CA THR A 105 25.33 -5.74 -20.66
C THR A 105 25.24 -6.43 -22.04
N MET A 106 24.09 -7.01 -22.39
CA MET A 106 23.88 -7.69 -23.68
C MET A 106 23.47 -6.75 -24.82
N GLY A 107 22.80 -5.65 -24.50
CA GLY A 107 22.37 -4.57 -25.39
C GLY A 107 23.53 -3.73 -25.94
N SER A 108 24.74 -3.95 -25.44
CA SER A 108 25.98 -3.46 -26.06
C SER A 108 26.45 -4.36 -27.23
N ARG A 109 25.82 -5.53 -27.48
CA ARG A 109 26.33 -6.52 -28.45
C ARG A 109 25.33 -7.25 -29.36
N ALA A 110 24.03 -6.96 -29.39
CA ALA A 110 23.15 -7.64 -30.35
C ALA A 110 22.06 -6.73 -30.94
N CYS A 111 22.07 -6.63 -32.26
CA CYS A 111 20.95 -6.19 -33.09
C CYS A 111 19.69 -7.02 -32.80
N GLU A 112 18.55 -6.38 -33.04
CA GLU A 112 17.18 -6.89 -33.07
C GLU A 112 17.08 -8.39 -33.38
N ASN A 113 16.54 -9.18 -32.45
CA ASN A 113 15.95 -10.48 -32.76
C ASN A 113 14.72 -10.71 -31.87
N ASN A 114 13.65 -11.16 -32.52
CA ASN A 114 12.29 -11.31 -32.00
C ASN A 114 12.21 -12.34 -30.86
N PHE A 115 11.64 -11.94 -29.71
CA PHE A 115 11.31 -12.82 -28.59
C PHE A 115 9.82 -13.16 -28.59
N ASP A 116 9.36 -13.92 -29.59
CA ASP A 116 7.94 -14.27 -29.75
C ASP A 116 7.54 -15.66 -29.23
N ASN A 117 8.38 -16.36 -28.46
CA ASN A 117 8.08 -17.75 -28.05
C ASN A 117 8.40 -18.10 -26.58
N GLN A 118 8.20 -17.17 -25.63
CA GLN A 118 8.45 -17.43 -24.20
C GLN A 118 7.26 -17.16 -23.28
N GLU A 119 6.02 -17.16 -23.79
CA GLU A 119 4.83 -16.93 -22.96
C GLU A 119 4.43 -18.13 -22.09
N ASP A 120 4.80 -19.36 -22.48
CA ASP A 120 4.22 -20.57 -21.85
C ASP A 120 4.98 -21.09 -20.60
N SER A 121 6.20 -20.59 -20.33
CA SER A 121 6.97 -20.95 -19.12
C SER A 121 6.87 -19.93 -17.97
N LEU A 122 6.25 -18.77 -18.22
CA LEU A 122 6.02 -17.70 -17.24
C LEU A 122 4.86 -17.98 -16.27
N LEU A 123 4.06 -19.02 -16.54
CA LEU A 123 2.86 -19.37 -15.75
C LEU A 123 3.17 -20.01 -14.39
N ARG A 124 4.42 -20.43 -14.13
CA ARG A 124 4.80 -21.01 -12.84
C ARG A 124 5.66 -20.03 -12.06
N ALA A 125 5.09 -19.46 -10.99
CA ALA A 125 5.85 -18.61 -10.07
C ALA A 125 7.15 -19.32 -9.65
N PRO A 126 8.32 -18.64 -9.69
CA PRO A 126 9.59 -19.19 -9.24
C PRO A 126 9.45 -19.78 -7.84
N ALA A 127 10.19 -20.86 -7.54
CA ALA A 127 10.13 -21.53 -6.24
C ALA A 127 10.35 -20.55 -5.08
N GLU A 128 11.24 -19.58 -5.28
CA GLU A 128 11.57 -18.50 -4.35
C GLU A 128 10.38 -17.57 -4.09
N VAL A 129 9.63 -17.18 -5.13
CA VAL A 129 8.40 -16.39 -4.98
C VAL A 129 7.35 -17.16 -4.19
N LYS A 130 7.20 -18.46 -4.46
CA LYS A 130 6.27 -19.30 -3.70
C LYS A 130 6.63 -19.39 -2.22
N GLU A 131 7.92 -19.47 -1.92
CA GLU A 131 8.41 -19.51 -0.55
C GLU A 131 8.15 -18.18 0.19
N ILE A 132 8.39 -17.04 -0.48
CA ILE A 132 8.07 -15.71 0.06
C ILE A 132 6.56 -15.58 0.31
N LEU A 133 5.73 -16.00 -0.64
CA LEU A 133 4.27 -15.98 -0.49
C LEU A 133 3.81 -16.89 0.67
N ALA A 134 4.42 -18.06 0.85
CA ALA A 134 4.12 -18.96 1.96
C ALA A 134 4.48 -18.34 3.32
N ARG A 135 5.64 -17.66 3.42
CA ARG A 135 6.00 -16.90 4.62
C ARG A 135 5.02 -15.75 4.88
N MET A 136 4.63 -15.02 3.84
CA MET A 136 3.67 -13.91 3.96
C MET A 136 2.29 -14.40 4.43
N ASP A 137 1.81 -15.53 3.89
CA ASP A 137 0.56 -16.17 4.31
C ASP A 137 0.60 -16.54 5.80
N ALA A 138 1.70 -17.18 6.25
CA ALA A 138 1.90 -17.49 7.66
C ALA A 138 1.89 -16.24 8.56
N ARG A 139 2.50 -15.13 8.11
CA ARG A 139 2.49 -13.85 8.86
C ARG A 139 1.09 -13.26 8.93
N ILE A 140 0.34 -13.26 7.82
CA ILE A 140 -1.06 -12.78 7.77
C ILE A 140 -1.94 -13.63 8.68
N HIS A 141 -1.79 -14.95 8.64
CA HIS A 141 -2.53 -15.87 9.50
C HIS A 141 -2.25 -15.58 10.99
N ASN A 142 -0.98 -15.45 11.37
CA ASN A 142 -0.58 -15.14 12.75
C ASN A 142 -1.14 -13.78 13.21
N LEU A 143 -1.12 -12.77 12.33
CA LEU A 143 -1.71 -11.47 12.63
C LEU A 143 -3.22 -11.59 12.83
N TYR A 144 -3.92 -12.26 11.91
CA TYR A 144 -5.37 -12.44 11.98
C TYR A 144 -5.80 -13.13 13.29
N MET A 145 -5.09 -14.20 13.68
CA MET A 145 -5.35 -14.91 14.94
C MET A 145 -5.07 -14.08 16.19
N SER A 146 -4.34 -12.97 16.07
CA SER A 146 -4.04 -12.05 17.17
C SER A 146 -5.05 -10.91 17.30
N LEU A 147 -5.98 -10.75 16.36
CA LEU A 147 -6.93 -9.63 16.33
C LEU A 147 -8.08 -9.81 17.35
N PRO A 148 -8.55 -8.72 17.97
CA PRO A 148 -9.77 -8.76 18.77
C PRO A 148 -11.00 -8.94 17.88
N THR A 149 -12.10 -9.46 18.46
CA THR A 149 -13.33 -9.82 17.74
C THR A 149 -13.95 -8.69 16.92
N ASN A 150 -13.77 -7.44 17.34
CA ASN A 150 -14.32 -6.24 16.68
C ASN A 150 -13.35 -5.56 15.71
N ALA A 151 -12.17 -6.15 15.45
CA ALA A 151 -11.22 -5.59 14.50
C ALA A 151 -11.57 -5.93 13.04
N GLN A 152 -11.29 -4.98 12.15
CA GLN A 152 -11.31 -5.20 10.71
C GLN A 152 -9.87 -5.23 10.19
N MET A 153 -9.53 -6.28 9.44
CA MET A 153 -8.26 -6.38 8.74
C MET A 153 -8.49 -6.14 7.24
N ILE A 154 -7.73 -5.21 6.67
CA ILE A 154 -7.76 -4.91 5.23
C ILE A 154 -6.38 -5.23 4.68
N ILE A 155 -6.33 -6.14 3.69
CA ILE A 155 -5.10 -6.47 2.97
C ILE A 155 -5.19 -5.85 1.59
N PHE A 156 -4.18 -5.07 1.22
CA PHE A 156 -4.05 -4.50 -0.10
C PHE A 156 -2.66 -4.84 -0.65
N THR A 157 -2.61 -5.15 -1.94
CA THR A 157 -1.37 -5.34 -2.68
C THR A 157 -1.30 -4.25 -3.75
N GLY A 158 -0.18 -3.54 -3.81
CA GLY A 158 0.07 -2.54 -4.87
C GLY A 158 0.96 -3.10 -5.97
N HIS A 159 0.72 -2.68 -7.21
CA HIS A 159 1.70 -2.74 -8.28
C HIS A 159 2.46 -1.41 -8.34
N GLU A 160 3.77 -1.40 -8.59
CA GLU A 160 4.57 -0.16 -8.74
C GLU A 160 4.29 0.63 -10.02
N ASP A 161 3.26 0.26 -10.80
CA ASP A 161 2.84 1.05 -11.95
C ASP A 161 1.50 1.73 -11.67
N THR A 162 1.58 2.92 -11.07
CA THR A 162 0.51 3.90 -11.25
C THR A 162 1.07 5.31 -11.06
N ALA A 163 1.52 5.90 -12.17
CA ALA A 163 1.67 7.35 -12.30
C ALA A 163 0.32 8.11 -12.20
N PHE A 164 -0.82 7.45 -11.91
CA PHE A 164 -2.15 8.08 -11.96
C PHE A 164 -3.13 7.74 -10.84
N VAL A 165 -2.81 6.92 -9.83
CA VAL A 165 -3.70 6.80 -8.67
C VAL A 165 -3.26 7.80 -7.61
N ARG A 166 -3.92 8.97 -7.68
CA ARG A 166 -3.91 9.98 -6.62
C ARG A 166 -4.78 9.47 -5.47
N TRP A 167 -4.16 9.21 -4.33
CA TRP A 167 -4.83 9.24 -3.02
C TRP A 167 -4.66 10.64 -2.40
#